data_AF-A0A3M2GT20-F1
#
_entry.id   AF-A0A3M2GT20-F1
#
_cell.length_a   1.000
_cell.length_b   1.000
_cell.length_c   1.000
_cell.angle_alpha   90.00
_cell.angle_beta   90.00
_cell.angle_gamma   90.00
#
_symmetry.space_group_name_H-M   'P 1'
#
loop_
_entity.id
_entity.type
_entity.pdbx_description
1 polymer ?
#
loop_
_entity_poly.entity_id
_entity_poly.type
_entity_poly.pdbx_seq_one_letter_code
_entity_poly.pdbx_strand_id
1 'polypeptide(L)' 'DLREMAATKGWPDEALELVRSVAIVGDPDTVGERLSAIMAMGVDGLTINLPANGHKTERIALLGEVAGAAVGVR' A
#
# COMPACT_ATOMS: atom_id res chain seq x y z
N ASP A 1 -0.16 10.77 3.73
CA ASP A 1 -0.21 10.08 2.42
C ASP A 1 -1.62 10.05 1.84
N LEU A 2 -2.49 9.06 2.08
CA LEU A 2 -3.81 9.03 1.39
C LEU A 2 -4.68 10.27 1.67
N ARG A 3 -4.81 10.68 2.94
CA ARG A 3 -5.55 11.90 3.34
C ARG A 3 -4.95 13.17 2.73
N GLU A 4 -3.63 13.25 2.67
CA GLU A 4 -2.89 14.39 2.10
C GLU A 4 -3.12 14.48 0.59
N MET A 5 -3.06 13.35 -0.13
CA MET A 5 -3.41 13.29 -1.55
C MET A 5 -4.87 13.68 -1.78
N ALA A 6 -5.80 13.19 -0.96
CA ALA A 6 -7.22 13.52 -1.05
C ALA A 6 -7.46 15.03 -0.87
N ALA A 7 -6.81 15.66 0.12
CA ALA A 7 -6.87 17.10 0.34
C ALA A 7 -6.36 17.89 -0.89
N THR A 8 -5.23 17.50 -1.46
CA THR A 8 -4.69 18.11 -2.68
C THR A 8 -5.63 17.98 -3.89
N LYS A 9 -6.35 16.86 -3.98
CA LYS A 9 -7.30 16.59 -5.07
C LYS A 9 -8.71 17.15 -4.81
N GLY A 10 -8.97 17.75 -3.65
CA GLY A 10 -10.30 18.22 -3.26
C GLY A 10 -11.33 17.08 -3.16
N TRP A 11 -10.89 15.89 -2.77
CA TRP A 11 -11.79 14.74 -2.64
C TRP A 11 -12.66 14.85 -1.39
N PRO A 12 -13.94 14.50 -1.49
CA PRO A 12 -14.81 14.39 -0.32
C PRO A 12 -14.46 13.12 0.49
N ASP A 13 -14.88 13.06 1.76
CA ASP A 13 -14.57 11.95 2.66
C ASP A 13 -15.13 10.62 2.13
N GLU A 14 -16.27 10.64 1.45
CA GLU A 14 -16.86 9.44 0.84
C GLU A 14 -15.94 8.83 -0.23
N ALA A 15 -15.20 9.65 -0.98
CA ALA A 15 -14.22 9.17 -1.94
C ALA A 15 -12.98 8.56 -1.24
N LEU A 16 -12.60 9.10 -0.08
CA LEU A 16 -11.52 8.54 0.73
C LEU A 16 -11.88 7.14 1.23
N GLU A 17 -13.11 6.95 1.72
CA GLU A 17 -13.60 5.66 2.19
C GLU A 17 -13.75 4.65 1.04
N LEU A 18 -14.18 5.10 -0.14
CA LEU A 18 -14.17 4.25 -1.33
C LEU A 18 -12.75 3.75 -1.65
N VAL A 19 -11.73 4.60 -1.59
CA VAL A 19 -10.35 4.16 -1.82
C VAL A 19 -9.87 3.18 -0.75
N ARG A 20 -10.23 3.38 0.52
CA ARG A 20 -9.90 2.42 1.60
C ARG A 20 -10.53 1.04 1.39
N SER A 21 -11.65 0.96 0.67
CA SER A 21 -12.30 -0.33 0.39
C SER A 21 -11.58 -1.17 -0.68
N VAL A 22 -10.76 -0.54 -1.54
CA VAL A 22 -10.09 -1.20 -2.67
C VAL A 22 -8.57 -1.15 -2.61
N ALA A 23 -7.99 -0.26 -1.79
CA ALA A 23 -6.55 -0.11 -1.63
C ALA A 23 -6.10 -0.64 -0.26
N ILE A 24 -4.91 -1.22 -0.23
CA ILE A 24 -4.24 -1.58 1.02
C ILE A 24 -3.63 -0.31 1.61
N VAL A 25 -4.14 0.11 2.77
CA VAL A 25 -3.73 1.35 3.45
C VAL A 25 -3.59 1.08 4.95
N GLY A 26 -2.43 1.37 5.50
CA GLY A 26 -2.15 1.15 6.92
C GLY A 26 -0.72 1.48 7.30
N ASP A 27 -0.34 1.06 8.50
CA ASP A 27 1.05 0.99 8.96
C ASP A 27 1.78 -0.20 8.30
N PRO A 28 3.11 -0.33 8.48
CA PRO A 28 3.88 -1.42 7.89
C PRO A 28 3.36 -2.82 8.24
N ASP A 29 2.89 -3.03 9.47
CA ASP A 29 2.37 -4.32 9.93
C ASP A 29 1.07 -4.67 9.19
N THR A 30 0.12 -3.73 9.14
CA THR A 30 -1.15 -3.89 8.42
C THR A 30 -0.92 -4.17 6.94
N VAL A 31 0.01 -3.44 6.30
CA VAL A 31 0.34 -3.68 4.89
C VAL A 31 0.98 -5.06 4.72
N GLY A 32 1.97 -5.40 5.56
CA GLY A 32 2.68 -6.69 5.51
C GLY A 32 1.77 -7.89 5.66
N GLU A 33 0.81 -7.85 6.60
CA GLU A 33 -0.20 -8.88 6.78
C GLU A 33 -1.06 -9.07 5.53
N ARG A 34 -1.49 -7.98 4.90
CA ARG A 34 -2.31 -8.04 3.67
C ARG A 34 -1.53 -8.57 2.48
N LEU A 35 -0.27 -8.16 2.30
CA LEU A 35 0.59 -8.68 1.24
C LEU A 35 0.87 -10.18 1.45
N SER A 36 1.14 -10.59 2.69
CA SER A 36 1.35 -11.99 3.04
C SER A 36 0.11 -12.84 2.79
N ALA A 37 -1.09 -12.31 3.10
CA ALA A 37 -2.35 -12.97 2.80
C ALA A 37 -2.57 -13.17 1.29
N ILE A 38 -2.15 -12.21 0.46
CA ILE A 38 -2.21 -12.35 -1.01
C ILE A 38 -1.22 -13.42 -1.48
N MET A 39 0.02 -13.41 -1.00
CA MET A 39 1.00 -14.46 -1.33
C MET A 39 0.50 -15.86 -0.92
N ALA A 40 -0.20 -15.98 0.22
CA ALA A 40 -0.80 -17.23 0.67
C ALA A 40 -1.93 -17.76 -0.24
N MET A 41 -2.46 -16.94 -1.15
CA MET A 41 -3.38 -17.40 -2.21
C MET A 41 -2.66 -18.18 -3.32
N GLY A 42 -1.33 -18.26 -3.29
CA GLY A 42 -0.52 -19.03 -4.25
C GLY A 42 -0.06 -18.24 -5.48
N VAL A 43 -0.01 -16.90 -5.39
CA VAL A 43 0.58 -16.06 -6.45
C VAL A 43 2.10 -16.10 -6.40
N ASP A 44 2.76 -15.98 -7.56
CA ASP A 44 4.24 -16.06 -7.66
C ASP A 44 4.97 -14.77 -7.26
N GLY A 45 4.24 -13.67 -7.10
CA GLY A 45 4.81 -12.38 -6.75
C GLY A 45 3.79 -11.25 -6.82
N LEU A 46 4.27 -10.03 -6.56
CA LEU A 46 3.43 -8.83 -6.46
C LEU A 46 3.97 -7.72 -7.36
N THR A 47 3.06 -7.05 -8.08
CA THR A 47 3.33 -5.76 -8.72
C THR A 47 2.54 -4.70 -7.96
N ILE A 48 3.24 -3.74 -7.36
CA ILE A 48 2.65 -2.76 -6.44
C ILE A 48 2.89 -1.36 -6.98
N ASN A 49 1.85 -0.53 -7.03
CA ASN A 49 1.96 0.90 -7.28
C ASN A 49 1.68 1.70 -5.99
N LEU A 50 2.20 2.93 -5.93
CA LEU A 50 2.04 3.83 -4.78
C LEU A 50 1.36 5.13 -5.23
N PRO A 51 0.06 5.13 -5.57
CA PRO A 51 -0.60 6.30 -6.16
C PRO A 51 -0.67 7.50 -5.20
N ALA A 52 -0.67 7.25 -3.89
CA ALA A 52 -0.76 8.30 -2.88
C ALA A 52 0.60 8.90 -2.48
N ASN A 53 1.69 8.15 -2.62
CA ASN A 53 2.99 8.50 -2.00
C ASN A 53 4.21 7.98 -2.76
N GLY A 54 4.09 7.54 -4.01
CA GLY A 54 5.20 7.03 -4.82
C GLY A 54 6.26 8.08 -5.20
N HIS A 55 6.00 9.37 -4.94
CA HIS A 55 7.00 10.44 -5.05
C HIS A 55 7.84 10.61 -3.77
N LYS A 56 7.48 9.92 -2.68
CA LYS A 56 8.19 9.93 -1.39
C LYS A 56 9.11 8.71 -1.34
N THR A 57 10.40 8.91 -1.61
CA THR A 57 11.36 7.80 -1.77
C THR A 57 11.48 6.94 -0.50
N GLU A 58 11.30 7.53 0.68
CA GLU A 58 11.25 6.83 1.95
C GLU A 58 10.05 5.88 2.08
N ARG A 59 8.92 6.19 1.42
CA ARG A 59 7.75 5.30 1.36
C ARG A 59 7.96 4.15 0.40
N ILE A 60 8.69 4.39 -0.69
CA ILE A 60 9.11 3.34 -1.63
C ILE A 60 10.05 2.36 -0.94
N ALA A 61 11.06 2.88 -0.22
CA ALA A 61 12.02 2.05 0.53
C ALA A 61 11.31 1.19 1.60
N LEU A 62 10.45 1.80 2.41
CA LEU A 62 9.66 1.10 3.42
C LEU A 62 8.75 0.03 2.82
N LEU A 63 8.10 0.30 1.68
CA LEU A 63 7.33 -0.72 0.97
C LEU A 63 8.24 -1.86 0.50
N GLY A 64 9.44 -1.57 0.02
CA GLY A 64 10.43 -2.57 -0.39
C GLY A 64 10.77 -3.54 0.74
N GLU A 65 11.02 -3.02 1.95
CA GLU A 65 11.28 -3.85 3.14
C GLU A 65 10.09 -4.74 3.50
N VAL A 66 8.88 -4.17 3.55
CA VAL A 66 7.64 -4.87 3.92
C VAL A 66 7.26 -5.92 2.87
N ALA A 67 7.29 -5.56 1.59
CA ALA A 67 6.95 -6.45 0.48
C ALA A 67 8.01 -7.53 0.27
N GLY A 68 9.29 -7.22 0.46
CA GLY A 68 10.38 -8.21 0.40
C GLY A 68 10.18 -9.31 1.44
N ALA A 69 9.83 -8.93 2.68
CA ALA A 69 9.48 -9.89 3.72
C ALA A 69 8.29 -10.79 3.34
N ALA A 70 7.24 -10.23 2.72
CA ALA A 70 6.06 -10.99 2.29
C ALA A 70 6.35 -11.93 1.10
N VAL A 71 7.18 -11.51 0.14
CA VAL A 71 7.52 -12.29 -1.06
C VAL A 71 8.66 -13.29 -0.81
N GLY A 72 9.38 -13.15 0.31
CA GLY A 72 10.47 -14.06 0.69
C GLY A 72 11.81 -13.73 0.04
N VAL A 73 12.01 -12.48 -0.39
CA VAL A 73 13.27 -11.97 -0.92
C VAL A 73 13.82 -10.91 0.03
N ARG A 74 15.05 -11.12 0.53
CA ARG A 74 15.79 -10.13 1.32
C ARG A 74 16.93 -9.56 0.48
#